data_AF-T1C2S9-F1
#
_entry.id   AF-T1C2S9-F1
#
_cell.length_a   1.000
_cell.length_b   1.000
_cell.length_c   1.000
_cell.angle_alpha   90.00
_cell.angle_beta   90.00
_cell.angle_gamma   90.00
#
_symmetry.space_group_name_H-M   'P 1'
#
loop_
_entity.id
_entity.type
_entity.pdbx_description
1 polymer ?
#
loop_
_entity_poly.entity_id
_entity_poly.type
_entity_poly.pdbx_seq_one_letter_code
_entity_poly.pdbx_strand_id
1 'polypeptide(L)'
;MTQLFQLRCPQCQRYFGNGPLTLCEDCFSPLEMSYDLSSIGRLLSRAEIESRPQNIWRYAELLPVAAEHRSGLPVGFTPLLEAPKLARRLGAQKLHLKNDSVCFPTLSFKDRVVAVA
;
A
#
# COMPACT_ATOMS: atom_id res chain seq x y z
N MET A 1 5.47 3.44 21.24
CA MET A 1 4.79 3.98 20.04
C MET A 1 3.46 3.26 19.91
N THR A 2 2.37 3.97 19.66
CA THR A 2 1.05 3.33 19.46
C THR A 2 1.09 2.48 18.19
N GLN A 3 0.74 1.21 18.29
CA GLN A 3 0.73 0.28 17.17
C GLN A 3 -0.48 0.61 16.26
N LEU A 4 -0.21 1.08 15.04
CA LEU A 4 -1.25 1.54 14.10
C LEU A 4 -1.88 0.41 13.28
N PHE A 5 -1.22 -0.74 13.22
CA PHE A 5 -1.69 -1.91 12.48
C PHE A 5 -1.23 -3.20 13.15
N GLN A 6 -1.98 -4.29 12.93
CA GLN A 6 -1.68 -5.64 13.40
C GLN A 6 -2.36 -6.70 12.53
N LEU A 7 -1.79 -7.90 12.48
CA LEU A 7 -2.39 -9.04 11.82
C LEU A 7 -3.64 -9.51 12.58
N ARG A 8 -4.70 -9.84 11.83
CA ARG A 8 -5.98 -10.30 12.33
C ARG A 8 -6.50 -11.44 11.47
N CYS A 9 -7.00 -12.50 12.10
CA CYS A 9 -7.72 -13.54 11.36
C CYS A 9 -9.15 -13.07 11.06
N PRO A 10 -9.61 -13.08 9.79
CA PRO A 10 -10.98 -12.66 9.46
C PRO A 10 -12.04 -13.65 9.97
N GLN A 11 -11.68 -14.91 10.22
CA GLN A 11 -12.60 -15.95 10.68
C GLN A 11 -12.81 -15.92 12.19
N CYS A 12 -11.76 -16.06 13.00
CA CYS A 12 -11.87 -16.10 14.46
C CYS A 12 -11.66 -14.75 15.15
N GLN A 13 -11.33 -13.70 14.40
CA GLN A 13 -11.14 -12.33 14.91
C GLN A 13 -9.95 -12.16 15.89
N ARG A 14 -9.14 -13.20 16.11
CA ARG A 14 -7.92 -13.11 16.93
C ARG A 14 -6.87 -12.22 16.26
N TYR A 15 -6.13 -11.48 17.09
CA TYR A 15 -5.01 -10.66 16.70
C TYR A 15 -3.68 -11.36 16.98
N PHE A 16 -2.70 -11.15 16.11
CA PHE A 16 -1.41 -11.85 16.13
C PHE A 16 -0.20 -10.91 16.25
N GLY A 17 -0.44 -9.61 16.47
CA GLY A 17 0.61 -8.59 16.41
C GLY A 17 1.18 -8.44 14.99
N ASN A 18 2.41 -7.92 14.87
CA ASN A 18 3.11 -7.80 13.60
C ASN A 18 4.29 -8.77 13.58
N GLY A 19 4.40 -9.55 12.51
CA GLY A 19 5.47 -10.53 12.33
C GLY A 19 5.31 -11.28 11.00
N PRO A 20 6.27 -12.17 10.67
CA PRO A 20 6.26 -12.94 9.42
C PRO A 20 5.26 -14.12 9.48
N LEU A 21 4.01 -13.84 9.82
CA LEU A 21 2.92 -14.80 9.92
C LEU A 21 1.96 -14.62 8.74
N THR A 22 1.62 -15.72 8.08
CA THR A 22 0.75 -15.71 6.89
C THR A 22 -0.61 -16.36 7.14
N LEU A 23 -0.69 -17.27 8.11
CA LEU A 23 -1.87 -18.11 8.37
C LEU A 23 -2.22 -18.11 9.85
N CYS A 24 -3.51 -18.18 10.14
CA CYS A 24 -4.02 -18.49 11.46
C CYS A 24 -3.80 -19.98 11.77
N GLU A 25 -3.14 -20.29 12.88
CA GLU A 25 -2.85 -21.67 13.31
C GLU A 25 -4.11 -22.48 13.64
N ASP A 26 -5.19 -21.82 14.08
CA ASP A 26 -6.44 -22.48 14.46
C ASP A 26 -7.41 -22.64 13.27
N CYS A 27 -7.50 -21.63 12.41
CA CYS A 27 -8.50 -21.57 11.34
C CYS A 27 -7.94 -21.92 9.95
N PHE A 28 -6.61 -21.96 9.80
CA PHE A 28 -5.91 -22.09 8.50
C PHE A 28 -6.31 -21.02 7.46
N SER A 29 -6.96 -19.94 7.89
CA SER A 29 -7.29 -18.78 7.06
C SER A 29 -6.07 -17.86 6.92
N PRO A 30 -5.85 -17.20 5.77
CA PRO A 30 -4.89 -16.12 5.64
C PRO A 30 -5.14 -15.03 6.69
N LEU A 31 -4.05 -14.51 7.27
CA LEU A 31 -4.10 -13.34 8.13
C LEU A 31 -4.20 -12.07 7.28
N GLU A 32 -5.01 -11.12 7.74
CA GLU A 32 -5.19 -9.83 7.11
C GLU A 32 -4.68 -8.71 8.00
N MET A 33 -4.36 -7.56 7.40
CA MET A 33 -3.85 -6.42 8.13
C MET A 33 -5.00 -5.54 8.65
N SER A 34 -5.07 -5.36 9.96
CA SER A 34 -6.09 -4.55 10.64
C SER A 34 -5.49 -3.22 11.09
N TYR A 35 -6.14 -2.10 10.79
CA TYR A 35 -5.63 -0.74 11.03
C TYR A 35 -6.47 0.01 12.08
N ASP A 36 -5.80 0.79 12.95
CA ASP A 36 -6.45 1.85 13.73
C ASP A 36 -6.53 3.13 12.89
N LEU A 37 -7.53 3.17 12.00
CA LEU A 37 -7.77 4.32 11.12
C LEU A 37 -8.08 5.61 11.91
N SER A 38 -8.58 5.50 13.15
CA SER A 38 -8.86 6.67 13.98
C SER A 38 -7.58 7.36 14.43
N SER A 39 -6.56 6.60 14.82
CA SER A 39 -5.24 7.13 15.15
C SER A 39 -4.50 7.59 13.91
N ILE A 40 -4.56 6.84 12.81
CA ILE A 40 -3.93 7.24 11.54
C ILE A 40 -4.51 8.56 11.04
N GLY A 41 -5.84 8.75 11.09
CA GLY A 41 -6.49 9.99 10.66
C GLY A 41 -6.12 11.23 11.47
N ARG A 42 -5.61 11.05 12.71
CA ARG A 42 -5.06 12.15 13.53
C ARG A 42 -3.62 12.50 13.16
N LEU A 43 -2.87 11.56 12.59
CA LEU A 43 -1.45 11.71 12.27
C LEU A 43 -1.22 12.09 10.80
N LEU A 44 -2.05 11.58 9.90
CA LEU A 44 -1.88 11.70 8.46
C LEU A 44 -2.89 12.67 7.87
N SER A 45 -2.41 13.84 7.46
CA SER A 45 -3.22 14.84 6.75
C SER A 45 -2.90 14.87 5.26
N ARG A 46 -3.79 15.47 4.46
CA ARG A 46 -3.54 15.71 3.03
C ARG A 46 -2.28 16.57 2.81
N ALA A 47 -2.08 17.60 3.63
CA ALA A 47 -0.91 18.48 3.54
C ALA A 47 0.39 17.70 3.82
N GLU A 48 0.36 16.79 4.79
CA GLU A 48 1.50 15.93 5.13
C GLU A 48 1.81 14.92 4.01
N ILE A 49 0.78 14.37 3.35
CA ILE A 49 0.96 13.52 2.16
C ILE A 49 1.58 14.30 1.00
N GLU A 50 1.22 15.58 0.83
CA GLU A 50 1.71 16.45 -0.25
C GLU A 50 3.11 17.01 0.01
N SER A 51 3.52 17.18 1.27
CA SER A 51 4.85 17.67 1.64
C SER A 51 5.96 16.64 1.40
N ARG A 52 5.61 15.35 1.37
CA ARG A 52 6.55 14.23 1.24
C ARG A 52 6.92 13.94 -0.22
N PRO A 53 8.08 13.31 -0.47
CA PRO A 53 8.49 12.91 -1.82
C PRO A 53 7.45 12.05 -2.54
N GLN A 54 7.45 12.16 -3.86
CA GLN A 54 6.56 11.43 -4.77
C GLN A 54 6.94 9.95 -4.88
N ASN A 55 6.64 9.17 -3.84
CA ASN A 55 6.79 7.71 -3.76
C ASN A 55 5.78 7.14 -2.76
N ILE A 56 5.74 5.82 -2.56
CA ILE A 56 4.77 5.18 -1.63
C ILE A 56 4.95 5.66 -0.18
N TRP A 57 6.14 6.09 0.21
CA TRP A 57 6.46 6.46 1.58
C TRP A 57 5.80 7.78 2.03
N ARG A 58 5.17 8.51 1.11
CA ARG A 58 4.28 9.62 1.48
C ARG A 58 3.09 9.18 2.33
N TYR A 59 2.76 7.88 2.31
CA TYR A 59 1.69 7.25 3.07
C TYR A 59 2.20 6.40 4.25
N ALA A 60 3.36 6.72 4.83
CA ALA A 60 4.07 5.87 5.80
C ALA A 60 3.19 5.28 6.92
N GLU A 61 2.23 6.04 7.45
CA GLU A 61 1.33 5.64 8.52
C GLU A 61 0.31 4.57 8.10
N LEU A 62 0.08 4.41 6.79
CA LEU A 62 -0.77 3.39 6.18
C LEU A 62 0.01 2.18 5.67
N LEU A 63 1.35 2.22 5.67
CA LEU A 63 2.17 1.10 5.24
C LEU A 63 2.41 0.16 6.42
N PRO A 64 2.14 -1.16 6.27
CA PRO A 64 2.19 -2.11 7.39
C PRO A 64 3.63 -2.59 7.66
N VAL A 65 4.57 -1.65 7.79
CA VAL A 65 5.98 -1.89 8.02
C VAL A 65 6.48 -0.94 9.11
N ALA A 66 7.32 -1.44 10.02
CA ALA A 66 7.90 -0.60 11.06
C ALA A 66 8.87 0.42 10.46
N ALA A 67 8.96 1.62 11.05
CA ALA A 67 9.68 2.76 10.46
C ALA A 67 11.18 2.47 10.23
N GLU A 68 11.78 1.63 11.07
CA GLU A 68 13.16 1.17 10.99
C GLU A 68 13.44 0.26 9.78
N HIS A 69 12.40 -0.37 9.20
CA HIS A 69 12.51 -1.25 8.02
C HIS A 69 12.19 -0.51 6.70
N ARG A 70 11.97 0.81 6.75
CA ARG A 70 11.71 1.61 5.56
C ARG A 70 12.90 1.59 4.60
N SER A 71 12.66 1.15 3.36
CA SER A 71 13.67 1.24 2.30
C SER A 71 13.93 2.70 1.89
N GLY A 72 15.17 3.01 1.50
CA GLY A 72 15.54 4.30 0.89
C GLY A 72 15.12 4.45 -0.57
N LEU A 73 14.56 3.41 -1.20
CA LEU A 73 14.22 3.43 -2.63
C LEU A 73 12.94 4.25 -2.87
N PRO A 74 12.88 5.07 -3.93
CA PRO A 74 11.72 5.90 -4.26
C PRO A 74 10.65 5.09 -5.01
N VAL A 75 10.20 3.99 -4.42
CA VAL A 75 9.25 3.05 -5.03
C VAL A 75 7.87 3.69 -5.22
N GLY A 76 7.21 3.41 -6.35
CA GLY A 76 5.83 3.83 -6.60
C GLY A 76 5.70 5.14 -7.39
N PHE A 77 4.63 5.88 -7.10
CA PHE A 77 4.26 7.14 -7.78
C PHE A 77 4.32 7.09 -9.32
N THR A 78 3.86 5.97 -9.87
CA THR A 78 3.87 5.70 -11.30
C THR A 78 2.90 6.60 -12.09
N PRO A 79 3.14 6.86 -13.38
CA PRO A 79 2.29 7.74 -14.18
C PRO A 79 0.84 7.27 -14.32
N LEU A 80 -0.08 8.22 -14.41
CA LEU A 80 -1.44 8.02 -14.90
C LEU A 80 -1.54 8.66 -16.28
N LEU A 81 -1.63 7.84 -17.32
CA LEU A 81 -1.54 8.28 -18.72
C LEU A 81 -2.93 8.39 -19.33
N GLU A 82 -3.22 9.45 -20.08
CA GLU A 82 -4.42 9.52 -20.91
C GLU A 82 -4.29 8.60 -22.13
N ALA A 83 -5.36 7.90 -22.49
CA ALA A 83 -5.35 6.92 -23.59
C ALA A 83 -6.48 7.16 -24.61
N PRO A 84 -6.50 8.31 -25.31
CA PRO A 84 -7.61 8.71 -26.17
C PRO A 84 -7.83 7.79 -27.39
N LYS A 85 -6.75 7.21 -27.96
CA LYS A 85 -6.86 6.26 -29.08
C LYS A 85 -7.59 4.98 -28.65
N LEU A 86 -7.24 4.46 -27.49
CA LEU A 86 -7.87 3.28 -26.91
C LEU A 86 -9.30 3.59 -26.46
N ALA A 87 -9.53 4.78 -25.89
CA ALA A 87 -10.87 5.25 -25.53
C ALA A 87 -11.83 5.20 -26.73
N ARG A 88 -11.44 5.77 -27.88
CA ARG A 88 -12.24 5.71 -29.11
C ARG A 88 -12.54 4.28 -29.58
N ARG A 89 -11.53 3.40 -29.53
CA ARG A 89 -11.68 2.00 -29.95
C ARG A 89 -12.64 1.21 -29.04
N LEU A 90 -12.72 1.58 -27.76
CA LEU A 90 -13.60 0.94 -26.77
C LEU A 90 -14.95 1.66 -26.58
N GLY A 91 -15.19 2.77 -27.29
CA GLY A 91 -16.41 3.59 -27.09
C GLY A 91 -16.45 4.35 -25.76
N ALA A 92 -15.31 4.53 -25.08
CA ALA A 92 -15.22 5.26 -23.83
C ALA A 92 -14.98 6.77 -24.05
N GLN A 93 -15.59 7.60 -23.20
CA GLN A 93 -15.40 9.07 -23.26
C GLN A 93 -14.05 9.51 -22.69
N LYS A 94 -13.62 8.92 -21.56
CA LYS A 94 -12.35 9.22 -20.89
C LYS A 94 -11.72 7.92 -20.41
N LEU A 95 -10.49 7.65 -20.85
CA LEU A 95 -9.74 6.46 -20.45
C LEU A 95 -8.35 6.88 -19.98
N HIS A 96 -7.94 6.37 -18.82
CA HIS A 96 -6.57 6.50 -18.32
C HIS A 96 -5.97 5.13 -18.07
N LEU A 97 -4.64 5.06 -18.16
CA LEU A 97 -3.83 3.90 -17.85
C LEU A 97 -2.94 4.22 -16.66
N LYS A 98 -3.10 3.50 -15.55
CA LYS A 98 -2.15 3.53 -14.44
C LYS A 98 -0.95 2.66 -14.83
N ASN A 99 0.15 3.30 -15.22
CA ASN A 99 1.29 2.59 -15.80
C ASN A 99 2.24 2.07 -14.71
N ASP A 100 1.91 0.91 -14.13
CA ASP A 100 2.75 0.29 -13.10
C ASP A 100 3.89 -0.56 -13.64
N SER A 101 4.00 -0.74 -14.96
CA SER A 101 5.13 -1.43 -15.59
C SER A 101 6.40 -0.57 -15.63
N VAL A 102 6.37 0.63 -15.05
CA VAL A 102 7.54 1.51 -14.90
C VAL A 102 7.78 1.84 -13.43
N CYS A 103 7.28 1.01 -12.52
CA CYS A 103 7.61 1.16 -11.10
C CYS A 103 9.11 0.86 -10.90
N PHE A 104 9.81 1.70 -10.16
CA PHE A 104 11.21 1.50 -9.85
C PHE A 104 11.36 0.62 -8.60
N PRO A 105 12.34 -0.32 -8.55
CA PRO A 105 13.45 -0.50 -9.50
C PRO A 105 13.25 -1.53 -10.61
N THR A 106 12.31 -2.47 -10.49
CA THR A 106 12.26 -3.65 -11.38
C THR A 106 11.37 -3.48 -12.60
N LEU A 107 10.74 -2.32 -12.76
CA LEU A 107 9.75 -2.05 -13.81
C LEU A 107 8.51 -2.94 -13.64
N SER A 108 8.15 -3.24 -12.39
CA SER A 108 7.01 -4.09 -12.05
C SER A 108 6.20 -3.50 -10.92
N PHE A 109 4.87 -3.65 -11.00
CA PHE A 109 3.97 -3.24 -9.91
C PHE A 109 4.30 -3.91 -8.56
N LYS A 110 5.00 -5.06 -8.61
CA LYS A 110 5.42 -5.84 -7.44
C LYS A 110 6.42 -5.09 -6.56
N ASP A 111 7.13 -4.10 -7.08
CA ASP A 111 8.04 -3.27 -6.30
C ASP A 111 7.37 -2.66 -5.07
N ARG A 112 6.09 -2.26 -5.18
CA ARG A 112 5.35 -1.67 -4.05
C ARG A 112 5.15 -2.64 -2.89
N VAL A 113 4.83 -3.89 -3.18
CA VAL A 113 4.60 -4.91 -2.14
C VAL A 113 5.93 -5.32 -1.52
N VAL A 114 6.96 -5.52 -2.34
CA VAL A 114 8.30 -5.91 -1.88
C VAL A 114 8.94 -4.81 -1.02
N ALA A 115 8.65 -3.53 -1.31
CA ALA A 115 9.17 -2.41 -0.52
C ALA A 115 8.68 -2.36 0.94
N VAL A 116 7.61 -3.10 1.27
CA VAL A 116 7.00 -3.15 2.60
C VAL A 116 6.88 -4.59 3.14
N ALA A 117 7.55 -5.54 2.49
CA ALA A 117 7.53 -6.96 2.83
C ALA A 117 8.51 -7.31 3.95
#